data_AF-A0A7L9S5F7-F1
#
_entry.id   AF-A0A7L9S5F7-F1
#
_cell.length_a   1.000
_cell.length_b   1.000
_cell.length_c   1.000
_cell.angle_alpha   90.00
_cell.angle_beta   90.00
_cell.angle_gamma   90.00
#
_symmetry.space_group_name_H-M   'P 1'
#
loop_
_entity.id
_entity.type
_entity.pdbx_description
1 polymer ?
#
loop_
_entity_poly.entity_id
_entity_poly.type
_entity_poly.pdbx_seq_one_letter_code
_entity_poly.pdbx_strand_id
1 'polypeptide(L)'
;MKPILTLIFFTLLVLAVPVRASSAAETKVITKNQKVAMLISGYGSVDPELSYDLEELVQSYLIFHRNGVSIDIVSPSGGKVLVKNNKDDLPAIKFFKQQTSGLSQLQNTLSATQASANQYDALFIVGGDGAVMDLPFDTNTKQWITRFAQSNMPIAAVCHGPAALIDIKLADGRYYVAGKRVNSFTLIEDKAFKKENIEKYKVIAQTELENRGAHFIANSPMLPFITRDGNLITAQNPMSVAKAAEALLVQMGITPAKRELFKDEATMELIAKAKSMGMSHIDLALTQQPEAYDMMYLALYGLYAYDLAQTDVDKAKELTLMEKIGEYFKHPKYAEHMITTYVKTRDLDRARYYYNKAKNDFPDFTLPESLIATLAP
;
A
#
# COMPACT_ATOMS: atom_id res chain seq x y z
N MET A 1 11.84 15.62 -92.31
CA MET A 1 12.17 16.66 -91.29
C MET A 1 11.58 16.27 -89.95
N LYS A 2 12.42 15.88 -88.98
CA LYS A 2 12.36 16.15 -87.53
C LYS A 2 13.52 15.39 -86.83
N PRO A 3 14.04 15.92 -85.72
CA PRO A 3 15.48 15.90 -85.44
C PRO A 3 15.91 14.92 -84.34
N ILE A 4 17.21 14.67 -84.32
CA ILE A 4 18.01 13.96 -83.31
C ILE A 4 17.95 14.74 -81.98
N LEU A 5 17.67 14.04 -80.87
CA LEU A 5 17.84 14.59 -79.52
C LEU A 5 18.73 13.65 -78.69
N THR A 6 19.86 14.21 -78.27
CA THR A 6 20.96 13.62 -77.50
C THR A 6 20.55 13.41 -76.05
N LEU A 7 20.80 12.22 -75.50
CA LEU A 7 20.59 11.89 -74.08
C LEU A 7 21.91 12.08 -73.31
N ILE A 8 21.92 12.99 -72.34
CA ILE A 8 23.06 13.26 -71.45
C ILE A 8 22.91 12.39 -70.20
N PHE A 9 23.88 11.51 -69.95
CA PHE A 9 24.06 10.80 -68.67
C PHE A 9 24.99 11.64 -67.77
N PHE A 10 24.51 12.02 -66.59
CA PHE A 10 25.33 12.64 -65.53
C PHE A 10 25.81 11.57 -64.56
N THR A 11 27.12 11.35 -64.50
CA THR A 11 27.78 10.48 -63.53
C THR A 11 28.12 11.30 -62.28
N LEU A 12 27.52 10.96 -61.12
CA LEU A 12 27.78 11.63 -59.84
C LEU A 12 29.00 11.01 -59.17
N LEU A 13 30.06 11.80 -58.97
CA LEU A 13 31.28 11.42 -58.27
C LEU A 13 31.11 11.73 -56.77
N VAL A 14 31.17 10.71 -55.90
CA VAL A 14 31.12 10.87 -54.44
C VAL A 14 32.56 10.89 -53.88
N LEU A 15 32.96 12.01 -53.29
CA LEU A 15 34.23 12.15 -52.56
C LEU A 15 34.05 11.68 -51.11
N ALA A 16 34.83 10.67 -50.69
CA ALA A 16 34.87 10.17 -49.33
C ALA A 16 35.81 11.03 -48.45
N VAL A 17 35.30 11.54 -47.34
CA VAL A 17 36.07 12.22 -46.29
C VAL A 17 36.29 11.23 -45.13
N PRO A 18 37.52 11.04 -44.60
CA PRO A 18 37.75 10.11 -43.52
C PRO A 18 37.31 10.73 -42.18
N VAL A 19 36.43 10.02 -41.46
CA VAL A 19 36.03 10.38 -40.09
C VAL A 19 37.13 9.94 -39.13
N ARG A 20 37.74 10.91 -38.42
CA ARG A 20 38.60 10.63 -37.26
C ARG A 20 37.73 10.14 -36.11
N ALA A 21 38.00 8.94 -35.62
CA ALA A 21 37.41 8.42 -34.39
C ALA A 21 37.90 9.27 -33.20
N SER A 22 36.99 10.03 -32.60
CA SER A 22 37.18 10.61 -31.27
C SER A 22 37.12 9.47 -30.26
N SER A 23 38.17 9.28 -29.46
CA SER A 23 38.15 8.37 -28.32
C SER A 23 37.02 8.80 -27.39
N ALA A 24 36.02 7.94 -27.22
CA ALA A 24 34.99 8.13 -26.21
C ALA A 24 35.70 8.16 -24.85
N ALA A 25 35.61 9.28 -24.14
CA ALA A 25 35.93 9.31 -22.73
C ALA A 25 35.00 8.30 -22.04
N GLU A 26 35.58 7.28 -21.41
CA GLU A 26 34.83 6.37 -20.54
C GLU A 26 34.18 7.21 -19.44
N THR A 27 32.88 7.41 -19.55
CA THR A 27 32.07 7.97 -18.47
C THR A 27 32.11 6.96 -17.34
N LYS A 28 32.93 7.22 -16.33
CA LYS A 28 32.93 6.50 -15.07
C LYS A 28 31.59 6.79 -14.38
N VAL A 29 30.54 6.05 -14.72
CA VAL A 29 29.27 6.09 -14.00
C VAL A 29 29.53 5.47 -12.64
N ILE A 30 29.92 6.30 -11.67
CA ILE A 30 29.80 5.92 -10.27
C ILE A 30 28.30 5.95 -9.98
N THR A 31 27.60 4.84 -10.24
CA THR A 31 26.25 4.64 -9.70
C THR A 31 26.43 4.59 -8.18
N LYS A 32 26.17 5.69 -7.50
CA LYS A 32 26.07 5.68 -6.04
C LYS A 32 25.06 4.59 -5.69
N ASN A 33 25.49 3.54 -4.96
CA ASN A 33 24.55 2.55 -4.42
C ASN A 33 23.61 3.30 -3.50
N GLN A 34 22.37 3.51 -3.96
CA GLN A 34 21.37 4.24 -3.19
C GLN A 34 20.92 3.39 -2.01
N LYS A 35 20.70 4.04 -0.86
CA LYS A 35 20.39 3.37 0.39
C LYS A 35 19.11 3.90 1.02
N VAL A 36 18.20 3.01 1.40
CA VAL A 36 16.97 3.34 2.13
C VAL A 36 17.06 2.81 3.55
N ALA A 37 16.72 3.64 4.52
CA ALA A 37 16.42 3.17 5.87
C ALA A 37 14.93 2.83 5.97
N MET A 38 14.60 1.63 6.43
CA MET A 38 13.24 1.21 6.71
C MET A 38 12.99 1.20 8.22
N LEU A 39 12.23 2.17 8.71
CA LEU A 39 11.87 2.27 10.12
C LEU A 39 10.63 1.43 10.41
N ILE A 40 10.74 0.57 11.42
CA ILE A 40 9.64 -0.26 11.93
C ILE A 40 9.49 -0.08 13.44
N SER A 41 8.28 -0.33 13.96
CA SER A 41 8.04 -0.39 15.40
C SER A 41 8.75 -1.58 16.06
N GLY A 42 9.32 -1.36 17.24
CA GLY A 42 9.86 -2.41 18.11
C GLY A 42 8.87 -2.88 19.17
N TYR A 43 7.67 -2.29 19.22
CA TYR A 43 6.68 -2.50 20.29
C TYR A 43 6.13 -3.94 20.37
N GLY A 44 6.30 -4.74 19.31
CA GLY A 44 5.97 -6.16 19.32
C GLY A 44 6.68 -6.97 20.41
N SER A 45 7.80 -6.47 20.93
CA SER A 45 8.50 -7.08 22.09
C SER A 45 7.79 -6.83 23.43
N VAL A 46 6.90 -5.83 23.50
CA VAL A 46 6.03 -5.55 24.64
C VAL A 46 4.68 -6.23 24.46
N ASP A 47 4.06 -6.07 23.29
CA ASP A 47 2.81 -6.71 22.91
C ASP A 47 2.87 -7.13 21.43
N PRO A 48 3.02 -8.43 21.13
CA PRO A 48 3.07 -8.92 19.75
C PRO A 48 1.84 -8.53 18.91
N GLU A 49 0.67 -8.35 19.54
CA GLU A 49 -0.56 -7.91 18.88
C GLU A 49 -0.50 -6.45 18.41
N LEU A 50 0.43 -5.67 18.96
CA LEU A 50 0.71 -4.27 18.62
C LEU A 50 2.12 -4.14 18.01
N SER A 51 2.36 -4.86 16.92
CA SER A 51 3.64 -4.89 16.22
C SER A 51 3.62 -4.08 14.91
N TYR A 52 4.77 -4.01 14.23
CA TYR A 52 4.81 -3.52 12.84
C TYR A 52 4.05 -4.47 11.91
N ASP A 53 3.56 -3.99 10.77
CA ASP A 53 2.94 -4.88 9.79
C ASP A 53 4.01 -5.58 8.91
N LEU A 54 4.08 -6.91 9.02
CA LEU A 54 5.07 -7.71 8.29
C LEU A 54 4.87 -7.65 6.77
N GLU A 55 3.64 -7.58 6.29
CA GLU A 55 3.36 -7.56 4.86
C GLU A 55 3.72 -6.20 4.26
N GLU A 56 3.39 -5.09 4.96
CA GLU A 56 3.83 -3.75 4.56
C GLU A 56 5.36 -3.64 4.46
N LEU A 57 6.08 -4.16 5.47
CA LEU A 57 7.54 -4.24 5.45
C LEU A 57 8.04 -5.05 4.25
N VAL A 58 7.51 -6.25 4.07
CA VAL A 58 8.00 -7.20 3.05
C VAL A 58 7.76 -6.66 1.65
N GLN A 59 6.56 -6.15 1.34
CA GLN A 59 6.26 -5.63 0.02
C GLN A 59 7.18 -4.46 -0.36
N SER A 60 7.32 -3.48 0.54
CA SER A 60 8.20 -2.32 0.31
C SER A 60 9.68 -2.73 0.24
N TYR A 61 10.16 -3.62 1.10
CA TYR A 61 11.51 -4.17 1.06
C TYR A 61 11.81 -4.84 -0.29
N LEU A 62 10.91 -5.69 -0.78
CA LEU A 62 11.11 -6.41 -2.05
C LEU A 62 11.11 -5.46 -3.25
N ILE A 63 10.31 -4.39 -3.23
CA ILE A 63 10.34 -3.35 -4.27
C ILE A 63 11.71 -2.67 -4.29
N PHE A 64 12.24 -2.23 -3.14
CA PHE A 64 13.57 -1.63 -3.08
C PHE A 64 14.67 -2.62 -3.50
N HIS A 65 14.61 -3.86 -2.99
CA HIS A 65 15.60 -4.90 -3.27
C HIS A 65 15.69 -5.22 -4.77
N ARG A 66 14.54 -5.36 -5.46
CA ARG A 66 14.48 -5.59 -6.91
C ARG A 66 15.08 -4.44 -7.73
N ASN A 67 15.11 -3.24 -7.18
CA ASN A 67 15.68 -2.04 -7.82
C ASN A 67 17.15 -1.80 -7.45
N GLY A 68 17.81 -2.77 -6.82
CA GLY A 68 19.23 -2.67 -6.45
C GLY A 68 19.51 -1.68 -5.31
N VAL A 69 18.48 -1.24 -4.60
CA VAL A 69 18.61 -0.33 -3.45
C VAL A 69 19.11 -1.11 -2.24
N SER A 70 20.13 -0.59 -1.57
CA SER A 70 20.62 -1.13 -0.30
C SER A 70 19.65 -0.75 0.82
N ILE A 71 19.34 -1.69 1.71
CA ILE A 71 18.30 -1.51 2.73
C ILE A 71 18.86 -1.86 4.10
N ASP A 72 18.65 -0.96 5.07
CA ASP A 72 18.77 -1.30 6.50
C ASP A 72 17.39 -1.20 7.15
N ILE A 73 17.03 -2.22 7.93
CA ILE A 73 15.88 -2.15 8.84
C ILE A 73 16.32 -1.55 10.17
N VAL A 74 15.62 -0.50 10.59
CA VAL A 74 15.87 0.28 11.81
C VAL A 74 14.67 0.14 12.73
N SER A 75 14.91 -0.01 14.03
CA SER A 75 13.89 0.08 15.08
C SER A 75 14.35 1.01 16.20
N PRO A 76 13.46 1.51 17.09
CA PRO A 76 13.86 2.45 18.14
C PRO A 76 15.05 1.97 18.98
N SER A 77 14.99 0.73 19.46
CA SER A 77 16.02 0.14 20.34
C SER A 77 17.08 -0.68 19.58
N GLY A 78 16.88 -0.97 18.30
CA GLY A 78 17.69 -1.95 17.57
C GLY A 78 17.49 -3.39 18.07
N GLY A 79 18.26 -4.32 17.50
CA GLY A 79 18.22 -5.74 17.87
C GLY A 79 17.01 -6.49 17.29
N LYS A 80 16.62 -7.58 17.94
CA LYS A 80 15.52 -8.45 17.50
C LYS A 80 14.17 -7.78 17.73
N VAL A 81 13.36 -7.73 16.68
CA VAL A 81 11.96 -7.31 16.75
C VAL A 81 11.01 -8.50 16.64
N LEU A 82 9.88 -8.42 17.33
CA LEU A 82 8.81 -9.42 17.26
C LEU A 82 7.63 -8.89 16.46
N VAL A 83 6.89 -9.79 15.83
CA VAL A 83 5.69 -9.48 15.05
C VAL A 83 4.66 -10.58 15.19
N LYS A 84 3.39 -10.22 15.28
CA LYS A 84 2.29 -11.18 15.11
C LYS A 84 2.31 -11.66 13.67
N ASN A 85 2.55 -12.95 13.47
CA ASN A 85 2.68 -13.51 12.14
C ASN A 85 1.75 -14.70 11.93
N ASN A 86 0.81 -14.52 11.01
CA ASN A 86 -0.07 -15.55 10.48
C ASN A 86 0.00 -15.62 8.94
N LYS A 87 1.05 -15.05 8.34
CA LYS A 87 1.17 -14.85 6.89
C LYS A 87 2.39 -15.55 6.27
N ASP A 88 3.03 -16.47 7.01
CA ASP A 88 4.25 -17.14 6.55
C ASP A 88 4.10 -17.93 5.26
N ASP A 89 2.88 -18.27 4.87
CA ASP A 89 2.63 -18.95 3.62
C ASP A 89 2.60 -18.05 2.39
N LEU A 90 2.52 -16.73 2.56
CA LEU A 90 2.52 -15.79 1.46
C LEU A 90 3.83 -15.87 0.66
N PRO A 91 3.78 -15.97 -0.69
CA PRO A 91 4.97 -16.09 -1.52
C PRO A 91 6.00 -14.97 -1.31
N ALA A 92 5.54 -13.74 -1.12
CA ALA A 92 6.41 -12.60 -0.85
C ALA A 92 7.17 -12.75 0.48
N ILE A 93 6.51 -13.22 1.53
CA ILE A 93 7.13 -13.44 2.85
C ILE A 93 8.11 -14.61 2.79
N LYS A 94 7.77 -15.71 2.11
CA LYS A 94 8.70 -16.83 1.87
C LYS A 94 9.95 -16.35 1.13
N PHE A 95 9.78 -15.60 0.04
CA PHE A 95 10.89 -15.04 -0.72
C PHE A 95 11.75 -14.11 0.13
N PHE A 96 11.14 -13.17 0.86
CA PHE A 96 11.85 -12.27 1.77
C PHE A 96 12.70 -13.03 2.80
N LYS A 97 12.14 -14.07 3.42
CA LYS A 97 12.85 -14.85 4.44
C LYS A 97 13.98 -15.72 3.88
N GLN A 98 13.83 -16.24 2.67
CA GLN A 98 14.73 -17.25 2.11
C GLN A 98 15.77 -16.69 1.13
N GLN A 99 15.43 -15.60 0.43
CA GLN A 99 16.20 -15.10 -0.71
C GLN A 99 16.73 -13.68 -0.49
N THR A 100 16.56 -13.11 0.71
CA THR A 100 17.08 -11.79 1.06
C THR A 100 17.73 -11.79 2.44
N SER A 101 18.47 -10.73 2.77
CA SER A 101 18.98 -10.50 4.12
C SER A 101 17.92 -10.09 5.13
N GLY A 102 16.67 -9.86 4.71
CA GLY A 102 15.63 -9.23 5.52
C GLY A 102 15.33 -9.96 6.84
N LEU A 103 15.29 -11.30 6.84
CA LEU A 103 15.09 -12.06 8.08
C LEU A 103 16.25 -11.86 9.07
N SER A 104 17.49 -11.85 8.59
CA SER A 104 18.67 -11.60 9.43
C SER A 104 18.66 -10.17 9.98
N GLN A 105 18.27 -9.19 9.16
CA GLN A 105 18.10 -7.80 9.59
C GLN A 105 17.00 -7.67 10.66
N LEU A 106 15.88 -8.39 10.55
CA LEU A 106 14.85 -8.41 11.58
C LEU A 106 15.31 -9.01 12.92
N GLN A 107 16.27 -9.93 12.91
CA GLN A 107 16.89 -10.43 14.14
C GLN A 107 17.90 -9.44 14.75
N ASN A 108 18.40 -8.48 13.97
CA ASN A 108 19.47 -7.57 14.37
C ASN A 108 19.28 -6.18 13.74
N THR A 109 18.12 -5.55 13.98
CA THR A 109 17.84 -4.22 13.42
C THR A 109 18.85 -3.20 13.96
N LEU A 110 19.17 -2.18 13.16
CA LEU A 110 19.93 -1.05 13.69
C LEU A 110 19.04 -0.25 14.63
N SER A 111 19.63 0.33 15.68
CA SER A 111 18.92 1.35 16.45
C SER A 111 18.93 2.69 15.72
N ALA A 112 17.99 3.58 16.06
CA ALA A 112 17.97 4.96 15.57
C ALA A 112 19.25 5.75 15.94
N THR A 113 20.00 5.31 16.96
CA THR A 113 21.29 5.90 17.35
C THR A 113 22.48 5.36 16.57
N GLN A 114 22.40 4.13 16.05
CA GLN A 114 23.43 3.50 15.23
C GLN A 114 23.32 3.88 13.75
N ALA A 115 22.09 4.02 13.24
CA ALA A 115 21.81 4.36 11.86
C ALA A 115 22.06 5.87 11.64
N SER A 116 23.17 6.27 11.02
CA SER A 116 23.41 7.70 10.77
C SER A 116 22.59 8.17 9.58
N ALA A 117 21.73 9.17 9.75
CA ALA A 117 20.82 9.66 8.69
C ALA A 117 21.54 10.02 7.37
N ASN A 118 22.78 10.51 7.43
CA ASN A 118 23.59 10.86 6.24
C ASN A 118 24.11 9.66 5.43
N GLN A 119 23.92 8.43 5.91
CA GLN A 119 24.26 7.20 5.19
C GLN A 119 23.13 6.76 4.24
N TYR A 120 21.97 7.41 4.32
CA TYR A 120 20.78 7.06 3.58
C TYR A 120 20.40 8.17 2.60
N ASP A 121 19.77 7.78 1.51
CA ASP A 121 19.21 8.68 0.52
C ASP A 121 17.72 8.93 0.74
N ALA A 122 17.04 8.06 1.50
CA ALA A 122 15.64 8.20 1.85
C ALA A 122 15.27 7.39 3.09
N LEU A 123 14.11 7.73 3.68
CA LEU A 123 13.48 7.02 4.79
C LEU A 123 12.12 6.46 4.36
N PHE A 124 11.86 5.20 4.68
CA PHE A 124 10.55 4.57 4.56
C PHE A 124 10.07 4.12 5.95
N ILE A 125 8.92 4.60 6.41
CA ILE A 125 8.34 4.30 7.71
C ILE A 125 7.17 3.35 7.51
N VAL A 126 7.33 2.12 7.99
CA VAL A 126 6.31 1.06 7.93
C VAL A 126 5.26 1.30 9.01
N GLY A 127 4.00 0.95 8.72
CA GLY A 127 2.92 1.01 9.68
C GLY A 127 2.80 -0.25 10.54
N GLY A 128 1.54 -0.64 10.78
CA GLY A 128 1.16 -1.58 11.83
C GLY A 128 0.88 -0.87 13.17
N ASP A 129 0.08 -1.53 14.01
CA ASP A 129 -0.44 -1.00 15.27
C ASP A 129 0.68 -0.55 16.22
N GLY A 130 1.87 -1.16 16.16
CA GLY A 130 3.01 -0.73 16.96
C GLY A 130 3.50 0.69 16.63
N ALA A 131 3.30 1.16 15.40
CA ALA A 131 3.78 2.47 14.95
C ALA A 131 3.15 3.64 15.71
N VAL A 132 1.93 3.48 16.25
CA VAL A 132 1.27 4.47 17.11
C VAL A 132 1.60 4.31 18.60
N MET A 133 2.44 3.33 18.96
CA MET A 133 2.77 2.99 20.34
C MET A 133 4.16 3.48 20.78
N ASP A 134 5.17 3.38 19.92
CA ASP A 134 6.56 3.71 20.25
C ASP A 134 7.20 4.80 19.37
N LEU A 135 7.03 4.74 18.04
CA LEU A 135 7.73 5.64 17.10
C LEU A 135 7.55 7.14 17.40
N PRO A 136 6.36 7.66 17.76
CA PRO A 136 6.17 9.08 18.05
C PRO A 136 6.77 9.51 19.39
N PHE A 137 7.05 8.55 20.28
CA PHE A 137 7.42 8.81 21.67
C PHE A 137 8.91 8.58 21.95
N ASP A 138 9.57 7.73 21.16
CA ASP A 138 11.00 7.51 21.30
C ASP A 138 11.81 8.74 20.87
N THR A 139 12.62 9.27 21.79
CA THR A 139 13.38 10.51 21.58
C THR A 139 14.44 10.34 20.50
N ASN A 140 15.12 9.20 20.45
CA ASN A 140 16.19 8.96 19.48
C ASN A 140 15.61 8.82 18.07
N THR A 141 14.50 8.09 17.93
CA THR A 141 13.74 7.94 16.68
C THR A 141 13.27 9.30 16.16
N LYS A 142 12.69 10.15 17.03
CA LYS A 142 12.29 11.51 16.64
C LYS A 142 13.46 12.36 16.15
N GLN A 143 14.57 12.36 16.89
CA GLN A 143 15.77 13.11 16.49
C GLN A 143 16.32 12.60 15.15
N TRP A 144 16.29 11.28 14.96
CA TRP A 144 16.74 10.64 13.74
C TRP A 144 15.88 11.03 12.53
N ILE A 145 14.55 10.92 12.62
CA ILE A 145 13.61 11.37 11.59
C ILE A 145 13.76 12.88 11.31
N THR A 146 13.95 13.68 12.36
CA THR A 146 14.16 15.14 12.24
C THR A 146 15.35 15.46 11.34
N ARG A 147 16.43 14.67 11.38
CA ARG A 147 17.59 14.85 10.49
C ARG A 147 17.22 14.64 9.01
N PHE A 148 16.36 13.67 8.69
CA PHE A 148 15.85 13.51 7.33
C PHE A 148 15.01 14.71 6.90
N ALA A 149 14.07 15.13 7.74
CA ALA A 149 13.18 16.26 7.45
C ALA A 149 13.95 17.57 7.24
N GLN A 150 14.91 17.89 8.13
CA GLN A 150 15.72 19.10 8.05
C GLN A 150 16.73 19.09 6.90
N SER A 151 17.21 17.91 6.51
CA SER A 151 18.06 17.75 5.32
C SER A 151 17.26 17.69 4.01
N ASN A 152 15.94 17.90 4.08
CA ASN A 152 15.04 17.81 2.94
C ASN A 152 15.17 16.48 2.18
N MET A 153 15.44 15.38 2.90
CA MET A 153 15.53 14.05 2.32
C MET A 153 14.12 13.48 2.06
N PRO A 154 13.94 12.64 1.03
CA PRO A 154 12.71 11.91 0.79
C PRO A 154 12.29 11.05 2.00
N ILE A 155 11.04 11.21 2.43
CA ILE A 155 10.41 10.41 3.49
C ILE A 155 9.11 9.84 2.93
N ALA A 156 8.94 8.52 3.01
CA ALA A 156 7.65 7.86 2.80
C ALA A 156 7.15 7.24 4.10
N ALA A 157 5.85 7.31 4.38
CA ALA A 157 5.24 6.66 5.53
C ALA A 157 3.88 6.07 5.16
N VAL A 158 3.56 4.85 5.62
CA VAL A 158 2.35 4.13 5.23
C VAL A 158 1.51 3.68 6.43
N CYS A 159 0.19 3.62 6.27
CA CYS A 159 -0.75 3.11 7.26
C CYS A 159 -0.66 3.91 8.57
N HIS A 160 -0.29 3.29 9.69
CA HIS A 160 -0.03 4.00 10.96
C HIS A 160 1.37 4.64 11.05
N GLY A 161 2.28 4.34 10.13
CA GLY A 161 3.64 4.88 10.06
C GLY A 161 3.74 6.42 10.11
N PRO A 162 2.83 7.18 9.46
CA PRO A 162 2.78 8.65 9.58
C PRO A 162 2.65 9.17 11.01
N ALA A 163 2.22 8.35 11.99
CA ALA A 163 2.23 8.72 13.41
C ALA A 163 3.63 9.12 13.89
N ALA A 164 4.70 8.55 13.33
CA ALA A 164 6.08 8.91 13.67
C ALA A 164 6.43 10.37 13.31
N LEU A 165 5.61 11.04 12.49
CA LEU A 165 5.85 12.40 12.02
C LEU A 165 5.15 13.49 12.87
N ILE A 166 4.25 13.12 13.79
CA ILE A 166 3.36 14.08 14.47
C ILE A 166 4.10 15.11 15.32
N ASP A 167 5.27 14.75 15.87
CA ASP A 167 6.07 15.65 16.72
C ASP A 167 7.45 15.98 16.13
N ILE A 168 7.62 15.78 14.82
CA ILE A 168 8.84 16.22 14.11
C ILE A 168 8.76 17.72 13.86
N LYS A 169 9.78 18.46 14.30
CA LYS A 169 9.85 19.93 14.18
C LYS A 169 11.03 20.37 13.32
N LEU A 170 10.80 21.39 12.50
CA LEU A 170 11.83 22.07 11.74
C LEU A 170 12.63 23.02 12.63
N ALA A 171 13.74 23.57 12.10
CA ALA A 171 14.61 24.48 12.84
C ALA A 171 13.91 25.76 13.33
N ASP A 172 12.82 26.17 12.66
CA ASP A 172 11.97 27.31 13.04
C ASP A 172 10.90 26.95 14.09
N GLY A 173 10.90 25.71 14.60
CA GLY A 173 9.98 25.22 15.62
C GLY A 173 8.61 24.78 15.10
N ARG A 174 8.29 24.96 13.80
CA ARG A 174 7.05 24.48 13.21
C ARG A 174 7.07 22.96 13.05
N TYR A 175 5.90 22.33 13.16
CA TYR A 175 5.76 20.90 12.83
C TYR A 175 6.05 20.67 11.36
N TYR A 176 6.79 19.61 11.05
CA TYR A 176 7.17 19.25 9.67
C TYR A 176 5.95 19.04 8.77
N VAL A 177 4.86 18.51 9.33
CA VAL A 177 3.61 18.23 8.63
C VAL A 177 2.68 19.45 8.49
N ALA A 178 2.97 20.56 9.17
CA ALA A 178 2.11 21.74 9.16
C ALA A 178 1.97 22.33 7.74
N GLY A 179 0.73 22.49 7.28
CA GLY A 179 0.39 22.97 5.94
C GLY A 179 0.65 21.98 4.80
N LYS A 180 1.12 20.76 5.10
CA LYS A 180 1.35 19.73 4.07
C LYS A 180 0.11 18.90 3.83
N ARG A 181 -0.07 18.46 2.59
CA ARG A 181 -1.06 17.42 2.24
C ARG A 181 -0.55 16.06 2.69
N VAL A 182 -1.21 15.46 3.67
CA VAL A 182 -0.81 14.16 4.24
C VAL A 182 -2.00 13.21 4.33
N ASN A 183 -1.70 11.94 4.55
CA ASN A 183 -2.67 10.92 4.92
C ASN A 183 -2.04 9.92 5.90
N SER A 184 -2.86 9.01 6.41
CA SER A 184 -2.50 7.86 7.23
C SER A 184 -3.65 6.87 7.16
N PHE A 185 -3.56 5.77 7.92
CA PHE A 185 -4.72 4.96 8.21
C PHE A 185 -5.78 5.87 8.83
N THR A 186 -6.98 5.82 8.27
CA THR A 186 -8.03 6.79 8.63
C THR A 186 -8.70 6.39 9.93
N LEU A 187 -9.26 7.37 10.64
CA LEU A 187 -10.05 7.13 11.85
C LEU A 187 -11.25 6.20 11.58
N ILE A 188 -11.81 6.25 10.37
CA ILE A 188 -12.90 5.37 9.94
C ILE A 188 -12.39 3.94 9.81
N GLU A 189 -11.23 3.73 9.19
CA GLU A 189 -10.60 2.42 9.08
C GLU A 189 -10.18 1.89 10.47
N ASP A 190 -9.64 2.72 11.36
CA ASP A 190 -9.31 2.32 12.74
C ASP A 190 -10.55 1.80 13.48
N LYS A 191 -11.65 2.55 13.44
CA LYS A 191 -12.93 2.15 14.06
C LYS A 191 -13.52 0.89 13.42
N ALA A 192 -13.21 0.60 12.17
CA ALA A 192 -13.74 -0.55 11.45
C ALA A 192 -12.92 -1.82 11.70
N PHE A 193 -11.60 -1.72 11.63
CA PHE A 193 -10.67 -2.86 11.56
C PHE A 193 -9.86 -3.06 12.83
N LYS A 194 -9.79 -2.07 13.74
CA LYS A 194 -8.92 -2.09 14.93
C LYS A 194 -9.69 -1.99 16.24
N LYS A 195 -10.98 -2.35 16.25
CA LYS A 195 -11.86 -2.24 17.44
C LYS A 195 -11.25 -2.84 18.72
N GLU A 196 -10.55 -3.96 18.60
CA GLU A 196 -9.92 -4.65 19.74
C GLU A 196 -8.66 -3.95 20.28
N ASN A 197 -8.03 -3.09 19.47
CA ASN A 197 -6.74 -2.47 19.77
C ASN A 197 -6.81 -0.94 19.90
N ILE A 198 -7.78 -0.27 19.28
CA ILE A 198 -7.85 1.19 19.19
C ILE A 198 -7.85 1.88 20.55
N GLU A 199 -8.46 1.27 21.58
CA GLU A 199 -8.47 1.80 22.95
C GLU A 199 -7.10 1.75 23.64
N LYS A 200 -6.19 0.89 23.16
CA LYS A 200 -4.81 0.78 23.65
C LYS A 200 -3.88 1.80 22.97
N TYR A 201 -4.28 2.36 21.83
CA TYR A 201 -3.42 3.27 21.06
C TYR A 201 -3.11 4.53 21.87
N LYS A 202 -1.83 4.89 21.92
CA LYS A 202 -1.41 6.13 22.60
C LYS A 202 -1.79 7.38 21.81
N VAL A 203 -1.88 7.26 20.49
CA VAL A 203 -2.29 8.33 19.57
C VAL A 203 -3.12 7.75 18.42
N ILE A 204 -4.03 8.56 17.88
CA ILE A 204 -4.69 8.29 16.61
C ILE A 204 -4.00 9.13 15.54
N ALA A 205 -3.42 8.46 14.53
CA ALA A 205 -2.55 9.10 13.55
C ALA A 205 -3.23 10.25 12.81
N GLN A 206 -4.42 10.03 12.24
CA GLN A 206 -5.17 11.07 11.53
C GLN A 206 -5.42 12.30 12.42
N THR A 207 -5.99 12.08 13.62
CA THR A 207 -6.34 13.15 14.56
C THR A 207 -5.12 13.98 14.92
N GLU A 208 -4.01 13.34 15.26
CA GLU A 208 -2.80 14.07 15.65
C GLU A 208 -2.15 14.79 14.46
N LEU A 209 -2.14 14.23 13.26
CA LEU A 209 -1.66 14.94 12.07
C LEU A 209 -2.46 16.22 11.80
N GLU A 210 -3.80 16.15 11.91
CA GLU A 210 -4.69 17.31 11.78
C GLU A 210 -4.44 18.34 12.89
N ASN A 211 -4.30 17.91 14.16
CA ASN A 211 -3.96 18.77 15.30
C ASN A 211 -2.62 19.49 15.13
N ARG A 212 -1.70 18.94 14.32
CA ARG A 212 -0.39 19.52 14.01
C ARG A 212 -0.41 20.41 12.77
N GLY A 213 -1.60 20.69 12.25
CA GLY A 213 -1.85 21.63 11.16
C GLY A 213 -1.68 21.02 9.77
N ALA A 214 -1.65 19.69 9.63
CA ALA A 214 -1.58 19.06 8.34
C ALA A 214 -2.94 19.10 7.61
N HIS A 215 -2.91 19.18 6.28
CA HIS A 215 -4.10 19.06 5.44
C HIS A 215 -4.34 17.58 5.12
N PHE A 216 -5.12 16.92 5.97
CA PHE A 216 -5.44 15.50 5.80
C PHE A 216 -6.34 15.29 4.57
N ILE A 217 -5.92 14.40 3.67
CA ILE A 217 -6.71 14.01 2.50
C ILE A 217 -6.67 12.49 2.34
N ALA A 218 -7.81 11.88 2.04
CA ALA A 218 -7.94 10.43 1.96
C ALA A 218 -8.79 10.02 0.77
N ASN A 219 -8.65 8.76 0.37
CA ASN A 219 -9.61 8.07 -0.49
C ASN A 219 -10.62 7.31 0.37
N SER A 220 -11.64 6.72 -0.26
CA SER A 220 -12.56 5.82 0.44
C SER A 220 -11.80 4.72 1.18
N PRO A 221 -12.29 4.30 2.37
CA PRO A 221 -11.66 3.24 3.16
C PRO A 221 -11.29 2.01 2.33
N MET A 222 -10.18 1.35 2.70
CA MET A 222 -9.59 0.18 2.04
C MET A 222 -8.97 0.44 0.65
N LEU A 223 -9.42 1.46 -0.09
CA LEU A 223 -8.84 1.75 -1.40
C LEU A 223 -7.43 2.34 -1.26
N PRO A 224 -6.52 2.02 -2.18
CA PRO A 224 -5.17 2.55 -2.13
C PRO A 224 -5.16 4.07 -2.39
N PHE A 225 -4.36 4.81 -1.63
CA PHE A 225 -4.18 6.24 -1.80
C PHE A 225 -2.82 6.70 -1.29
N ILE A 226 -2.14 7.49 -2.12
CA ILE A 226 -0.89 8.15 -1.76
C ILE A 226 -1.01 9.65 -1.97
N THR A 227 -0.30 10.39 -1.14
CA THR A 227 -0.06 11.81 -1.29
C THR A 227 1.43 12.07 -1.37
N ARG A 228 1.78 13.08 -2.16
CA ARG A 228 3.15 13.60 -2.24
C ARG A 228 3.10 15.12 -2.07
N ASP A 229 3.81 15.63 -1.07
CA ASP A 229 3.94 17.05 -0.77
C ASP A 229 5.43 17.40 -0.57
N GLY A 230 6.05 17.84 -1.66
CA GLY A 230 7.50 18.00 -1.74
C GLY A 230 8.22 16.65 -1.63
N ASN A 231 9.04 16.51 -0.59
CA ASN A 231 9.78 15.28 -0.29
C ASN A 231 9.04 14.32 0.68
N LEU A 232 7.85 14.69 1.15
CA LEU A 232 7.03 13.82 2.00
C LEU A 232 6.03 13.05 1.14
N ILE A 233 6.03 11.73 1.29
CA ILE A 233 5.07 10.80 0.72
C ILE A 233 4.33 10.14 1.89
N THR A 234 3.00 10.18 1.87
CA THR A 234 2.19 9.43 2.84
C THR A 234 1.22 8.52 2.10
N ALA A 235 0.99 7.32 2.66
CA ALA A 235 0.16 6.29 2.07
C ALA A 235 -0.87 5.78 3.08
N GLN A 236 -2.14 5.71 2.66
CA GLN A 236 -3.27 5.59 3.58
C GLN A 236 -3.31 4.27 4.33
N ASN A 237 -3.10 3.15 3.66
CA ASN A 237 -3.39 1.82 4.21
C ASN A 237 -2.46 0.75 3.60
N PRO A 238 -2.52 -0.52 4.04
CA PRO A 238 -1.66 -1.58 3.51
C PRO A 238 -1.69 -1.68 1.98
N MET A 239 -2.86 -1.42 1.36
CA MET A 239 -3.02 -1.45 -0.09
C MET A 239 -2.22 -0.38 -0.84
N SER A 240 -1.70 0.60 -0.12
CA SER A 240 -0.96 1.73 -0.65
C SER A 240 0.55 1.55 -0.57
N VAL A 241 1.05 0.49 0.08
CA VAL A 241 2.49 0.25 0.36
C VAL A 241 3.32 0.26 -0.91
N ALA A 242 2.92 -0.54 -1.89
CA ALA A 242 3.70 -0.70 -3.10
C ALA A 242 3.79 0.61 -3.91
N LYS A 243 2.68 1.35 -4.01
CA LYS A 243 2.64 2.69 -4.63
C LYS A 243 3.52 3.68 -3.87
N ALA A 244 3.58 3.60 -2.54
CA ALA A 244 4.44 4.45 -1.72
C ALA A 244 5.93 4.15 -1.95
N ALA A 245 6.30 2.87 -2.01
CA ALA A 245 7.67 2.45 -2.26
C ALA A 245 8.14 2.85 -3.66
N GLU A 246 7.30 2.67 -4.69
CA GLU A 246 7.59 3.11 -6.06
C GLU A 246 7.67 4.64 -6.17
N ALA A 247 6.79 5.38 -5.48
CA ALA A 247 6.87 6.83 -5.42
C ALA A 247 8.16 7.31 -4.75
N LEU A 248 8.64 6.61 -3.73
CA LEU A 248 9.92 6.91 -3.07
C LEU A 248 11.11 6.66 -4.01
N LEU A 249 11.09 5.53 -4.75
CA LEU A 249 12.10 5.25 -5.79
C LEU A 249 12.16 6.39 -6.82
N VAL A 250 11.00 6.82 -7.34
CA VAL A 250 10.91 7.95 -8.28
C VAL A 250 11.45 9.24 -7.66
N GLN A 251 11.13 9.51 -6.39
CA GLN A 251 11.64 10.67 -5.65
C GLN A 251 13.17 10.64 -5.50
N MET A 252 13.75 9.45 -5.42
CA MET A 252 15.21 9.22 -5.39
C MET A 252 15.85 9.25 -6.79
N GLY A 253 15.08 9.46 -7.87
CA GLY A 253 15.58 9.46 -9.25
C GLY A 253 15.72 8.05 -9.86
N ILE A 254 15.14 7.02 -9.23
CA ILE A 254 15.13 5.65 -9.72
C ILE A 254 13.84 5.42 -10.50
N THR A 255 13.95 4.89 -11.71
CA THR A 255 12.77 4.38 -12.44
C THR A 255 12.43 2.98 -11.92
N PRO A 256 11.24 2.76 -11.32
CA PRO A 256 10.89 1.44 -10.79
C PRO A 256 10.94 0.36 -11.87
N ALA A 257 11.65 -0.72 -11.58
CA ALA A 257 11.70 -1.91 -12.42
C ALA A 257 10.30 -2.51 -12.59
N LYS A 258 9.97 -2.92 -13.81
CA LYS A 258 8.73 -3.65 -14.08
C LYS A 258 8.69 -4.93 -13.25
N ARG A 259 7.56 -5.20 -12.62
CA ARG A 259 7.32 -6.36 -11.77
C ARG A 259 5.89 -6.87 -11.93
N GLU A 260 5.68 -8.10 -11.50
CA GLU A 260 4.33 -8.58 -11.20
C GLU A 260 3.82 -7.89 -9.93
N LEU A 261 2.52 -7.60 -9.92
CA LEU A 261 1.82 -7.05 -8.77
C LEU A 261 1.73 -8.11 -7.67
N PHE A 262 1.75 -7.66 -6.41
CA PHE A 262 1.29 -8.52 -5.33
C PHE A 262 -0.20 -8.82 -5.51
N LYS A 263 -0.69 -9.95 -4.97
CA LYS A 263 -2.08 -10.38 -5.22
C LYS A 263 -3.10 -9.38 -4.71
N ASP A 264 -2.82 -8.77 -3.56
CA ASP A 264 -3.61 -7.73 -2.94
C ASP A 264 -3.65 -6.47 -3.83
N GLU A 265 -2.51 -6.03 -4.38
CA GLU A 265 -2.46 -4.95 -5.37
C GLU A 265 -3.30 -5.25 -6.61
N ALA A 266 -3.10 -6.43 -7.22
CA ALA A 266 -3.86 -6.87 -8.38
C ALA A 266 -5.36 -6.90 -8.10
N THR A 267 -5.74 -7.28 -6.87
CA THR A 267 -7.13 -7.28 -6.40
C THR A 267 -7.70 -5.87 -6.31
N MET A 268 -6.93 -4.90 -5.79
CA MET A 268 -7.38 -3.50 -5.75
C MET A 268 -7.47 -2.87 -7.14
N GLU A 269 -6.57 -3.21 -8.05
CA GLU A 269 -6.69 -2.78 -9.45
C GLU A 269 -7.93 -3.37 -10.11
N LEU A 270 -8.25 -4.64 -9.83
CA LEU A 270 -9.47 -5.28 -10.31
C LEU A 270 -10.72 -4.57 -9.77
N ILE A 271 -10.77 -4.26 -8.48
CA ILE A 271 -11.88 -3.53 -7.87
C ILE A 271 -12.02 -2.14 -8.49
N ALA A 272 -10.92 -1.39 -8.63
CA ALA A 272 -10.94 -0.07 -9.27
C ALA A 272 -11.44 -0.14 -10.73
N LYS A 273 -11.01 -1.16 -11.48
CA LYS A 273 -11.47 -1.41 -12.85
C LYS A 273 -12.96 -1.76 -12.90
N ALA A 274 -13.43 -2.63 -12.00
CA ALA A 274 -14.83 -3.01 -11.93
C ALA A 274 -15.73 -1.80 -11.59
N LYS A 275 -15.30 -0.96 -10.65
CA LYS A 275 -16.02 0.26 -10.25
C LYS A 275 -16.08 1.34 -11.34
N SER A 276 -15.07 1.42 -12.22
CA SER A 276 -14.98 2.45 -13.25
C SER A 276 -15.48 1.98 -14.63
N MET A 277 -15.30 0.71 -14.97
CA MET A 277 -15.58 0.16 -16.29
C MET A 277 -16.67 -0.91 -16.29
N GLY A 278 -17.19 -1.31 -15.12
CA GLY A 278 -18.30 -2.25 -14.97
C GLY A 278 -17.89 -3.61 -14.39
N MET A 279 -18.83 -4.25 -13.69
CA MET A 279 -18.60 -5.46 -12.88
C MET A 279 -18.21 -6.71 -13.68
N SER A 280 -18.47 -6.75 -14.98
CA SER A 280 -18.04 -7.85 -15.87
C SER A 280 -16.51 -8.03 -15.91
N HIS A 281 -15.76 -7.03 -15.46
CA HIS A 281 -14.31 -7.16 -15.30
C HIS A 281 -13.93 -8.15 -14.20
N ILE A 282 -14.73 -8.31 -13.16
CA ILE A 282 -14.55 -9.38 -12.17
C ILE A 282 -14.78 -10.73 -12.81
N ASP A 283 -15.85 -10.87 -13.59
CA ASP A 283 -16.16 -12.13 -14.27
C ASP A 283 -15.00 -12.56 -15.18
N LEU A 284 -14.50 -11.61 -15.99
CA LEU A 284 -13.38 -11.83 -16.89
C LEU A 284 -12.11 -12.24 -16.13
N ALA A 285 -11.76 -11.49 -15.09
CA ALA A 285 -10.54 -11.69 -14.32
C ALA A 285 -10.54 -13.03 -13.58
N LEU A 286 -11.62 -13.34 -12.86
CA LEU A 286 -11.71 -14.56 -12.04
C LEU A 286 -11.96 -15.82 -12.87
N THR A 287 -12.49 -15.70 -14.10
CA THR A 287 -12.60 -16.83 -15.02
C THR A 287 -11.27 -17.14 -15.73
N GLN A 288 -10.47 -16.11 -16.02
CA GLN A 288 -9.22 -16.28 -16.77
C GLN A 288 -8.02 -16.62 -15.89
N GLN A 289 -7.84 -15.93 -14.76
CA GLN A 289 -6.65 -16.03 -13.90
C GLN A 289 -7.00 -15.84 -12.41
N PRO A 290 -7.86 -16.69 -11.83
CA PRO A 290 -8.29 -16.55 -10.43
C PRO A 290 -7.12 -16.54 -9.44
N GLU A 291 -6.03 -17.26 -9.75
CA GLU A 291 -4.84 -17.36 -8.91
C GLU A 291 -4.04 -16.05 -8.80
N ALA A 292 -4.24 -15.09 -9.72
CA ALA A 292 -3.57 -13.79 -9.69
C ALA A 292 -4.13 -12.86 -8.61
N TYR A 293 -5.32 -13.18 -8.08
CA TYR A 293 -6.04 -12.32 -7.13
C TYR A 293 -6.11 -12.96 -5.74
N ASP A 294 -6.26 -12.12 -4.73
CA ASP A 294 -6.54 -12.54 -3.37
C ASP A 294 -8.06 -12.57 -3.16
N MET A 295 -8.64 -13.77 -3.28
CA MET A 295 -10.08 -13.95 -3.11
C MET A 295 -10.57 -13.64 -1.70
N MET A 296 -9.73 -13.86 -0.67
CA MET A 296 -10.10 -13.53 0.70
C MET A 296 -10.15 -12.01 0.88
N TYR A 297 -9.19 -11.30 0.29
CA TYR A 297 -9.17 -9.85 0.32
C TYR A 297 -10.31 -9.24 -0.50
N LEU A 298 -10.61 -9.80 -1.68
CA LEU A 298 -11.75 -9.39 -2.49
C LEU A 298 -13.06 -9.54 -1.71
N ALA A 299 -13.25 -10.67 -1.03
CA ALA A 299 -14.39 -10.90 -0.15
C ALA A 299 -14.41 -9.92 1.04
N LEU A 300 -13.26 -9.69 1.69
CA LEU A 300 -13.14 -8.72 2.78
C LEU A 300 -13.58 -7.31 2.33
N TYR A 301 -13.17 -6.88 1.13
CA TYR A 301 -13.64 -5.62 0.56
C TYR A 301 -15.16 -5.60 0.43
N GLY A 302 -15.76 -6.63 -0.17
CA GLY A 302 -17.21 -6.72 -0.31
C GLY A 302 -17.97 -6.65 1.02
N LEU A 303 -17.43 -7.23 2.10
CA LEU A 303 -18.04 -7.21 3.44
C LEU A 303 -18.01 -5.83 4.11
N TYR A 304 -16.97 -5.04 3.88
CA TYR A 304 -16.77 -3.79 4.63
C TYR A 304 -17.11 -2.55 3.81
N ALA A 305 -16.84 -2.54 2.50
CA ALA A 305 -16.93 -1.34 1.68
C ALA A 305 -18.34 -0.74 1.68
N TYR A 306 -19.39 -1.57 1.68
CA TYR A 306 -20.77 -1.09 1.77
C TYR A 306 -21.05 -0.34 3.08
N ASP A 307 -20.70 -0.93 4.23
CA ASP A 307 -20.95 -0.32 5.53
C ASP A 307 -20.07 0.93 5.76
N LEU A 308 -18.91 1.02 5.09
CA LEU A 308 -17.99 2.15 5.16
C LEU A 308 -18.27 3.28 4.15
N ALA A 309 -19.08 3.02 3.13
CA ALA A 309 -19.44 4.01 2.13
C ALA A 309 -20.26 5.15 2.74
N GLN A 310 -19.88 6.39 2.45
CA GLN A 310 -20.45 7.60 3.07
C GLN A 310 -21.66 8.17 2.32
N THR A 311 -21.79 7.85 1.03
CA THR A 311 -22.88 8.36 0.18
C THR A 311 -23.76 7.22 -0.32
N ASP A 312 -25.05 7.49 -0.58
CA ASP A 312 -25.96 6.49 -1.13
C ASP A 312 -25.54 6.01 -2.52
N VAL A 313 -24.91 6.91 -3.31
CA VAL A 313 -24.34 6.57 -4.62
C VAL A 313 -23.21 5.56 -4.48
N ASP A 314 -22.33 5.73 -3.49
CA ASP A 314 -21.24 4.79 -3.25
C ASP A 314 -21.76 3.48 -2.68
N LYS A 315 -22.71 3.53 -1.74
CA LYS A 315 -23.37 2.34 -1.18
C LYS A 315 -24.01 1.47 -2.27
N ALA A 316 -24.72 2.08 -3.22
CA ALA A 316 -25.29 1.33 -4.34
C ALA A 316 -24.22 0.61 -5.16
N LYS A 317 -23.08 1.27 -5.46
CA LYS A 317 -21.97 0.66 -6.19
C LYS A 317 -21.31 -0.47 -5.40
N GLU A 318 -21.09 -0.29 -4.10
CA GLU A 318 -20.49 -1.33 -3.25
C GLU A 318 -21.43 -2.52 -3.06
N LEU A 319 -22.75 -2.29 -3.01
CA LEU A 319 -23.74 -3.36 -2.97
C LEU A 319 -23.68 -4.22 -4.24
N THR A 320 -23.66 -3.60 -5.43
CA THR A 320 -23.50 -4.33 -6.70
C THR A 320 -22.17 -5.10 -6.76
N LEU A 321 -21.09 -4.51 -6.27
CA LEU A 321 -19.79 -5.18 -6.18
C LEU A 321 -19.83 -6.38 -5.23
N MET A 322 -20.46 -6.22 -4.06
CA MET A 322 -20.64 -7.29 -3.09
C MET A 322 -21.45 -8.46 -3.70
N GLU A 323 -22.54 -8.17 -4.42
CA GLU A 323 -23.34 -9.20 -5.11
C GLU A 323 -22.47 -10.00 -6.08
N LYS A 324 -21.70 -9.28 -6.91
CA LYS A 324 -20.80 -9.87 -7.90
C LYS A 324 -19.74 -10.76 -7.25
N ILE A 325 -19.11 -10.29 -6.17
CA ILE A 325 -18.12 -11.10 -5.43
C ILE A 325 -18.77 -12.36 -4.85
N GLY A 326 -20.01 -12.27 -4.35
CA GLY A 326 -20.79 -13.40 -3.84
C GLY A 326 -21.16 -14.47 -4.88
N GLU A 327 -20.91 -14.24 -6.18
CA GLU A 327 -21.00 -15.28 -7.21
C GLU A 327 -19.77 -16.21 -7.19
N TYR A 328 -18.60 -15.69 -6.79
CA TYR A 328 -17.32 -16.39 -6.81
C TYR A 328 -16.84 -16.82 -5.41
N PHE A 329 -17.24 -16.09 -4.37
CA PHE A 329 -16.85 -16.37 -2.99
C PHE A 329 -18.01 -16.95 -2.19
N LYS A 330 -18.06 -18.29 -2.12
CA LYS A 330 -19.07 -19.01 -1.36
C LYS A 330 -18.64 -19.18 0.11
N HIS A 331 -19.22 -18.39 1.00
CA HIS A 331 -19.00 -18.52 2.44
C HIS A 331 -20.27 -18.18 3.26
N PRO A 332 -20.63 -18.95 4.31
CA PRO A 332 -21.83 -18.71 5.12
C PRO A 332 -21.91 -17.29 5.68
N LYS A 333 -20.83 -16.79 6.29
CA LYS A 333 -20.81 -15.41 6.85
C LYS A 333 -20.96 -14.33 5.78
N TYR A 334 -20.48 -14.60 4.56
CA TYR A 334 -20.62 -13.65 3.46
C TYR A 334 -22.08 -13.59 2.99
N ALA A 335 -22.73 -14.76 2.89
CA ALA A 335 -24.14 -14.86 2.57
C ALA A 335 -25.03 -14.20 3.66
N GLU A 336 -24.75 -14.46 4.94
CA GLU A 336 -25.43 -13.80 6.06
C GLU A 336 -25.31 -12.27 6.00
N HIS A 337 -24.11 -11.76 5.73
CA HIS A 337 -23.88 -10.33 5.59
C HIS A 337 -24.66 -9.74 4.40
N MET A 338 -24.65 -10.41 3.23
CA MET A 338 -25.44 -10.03 2.05
C MET A 338 -26.94 -9.91 2.39
N ILE A 339 -27.50 -10.93 3.05
CA ILE A 339 -28.92 -10.96 3.45
C ILE A 339 -29.22 -9.81 4.42
N THR A 340 -28.39 -9.65 5.45
CA THR A 340 -28.57 -8.60 6.46
C THR A 340 -28.50 -7.21 5.83
N THR A 341 -27.62 -7.00 4.85
CA THR A 341 -27.52 -5.75 4.10
C THR A 341 -28.81 -5.45 3.33
N TYR A 342 -29.41 -6.43 2.64
CA TYR A 342 -30.69 -6.22 1.95
C TYR A 342 -31.88 -6.00 2.90
N VAL A 343 -31.88 -6.64 4.06
CA VAL A 343 -32.86 -6.33 5.12
C VAL A 343 -32.71 -4.88 5.58
N LYS A 344 -31.48 -4.40 5.82
CA LYS A 344 -31.22 -2.99 6.20
C LYS A 344 -31.69 -2.00 5.12
N THR A 345 -31.56 -2.34 3.84
CA THR A 345 -32.03 -1.50 2.72
C THR A 345 -33.51 -1.67 2.41
N ARG A 346 -34.24 -2.51 3.16
CA ARG A 346 -35.67 -2.83 2.98
C ARG A 346 -36.01 -3.50 1.66
N ASP A 347 -35.04 -4.12 1.00
CA ASP A 347 -35.28 -4.95 -0.20
C ASP A 347 -35.43 -6.40 0.22
N LEU A 348 -36.63 -6.73 0.72
CA LEU A 348 -36.93 -8.05 1.27
C LEU A 348 -36.96 -9.14 0.18
N ASP A 349 -37.22 -8.77 -1.08
CA ASP A 349 -37.20 -9.72 -2.20
C ASP A 349 -35.78 -10.21 -2.46
N ARG A 350 -34.80 -9.29 -2.55
CA ARG A 350 -33.39 -9.66 -2.63
C ARG A 350 -32.92 -10.41 -1.39
N ALA A 351 -33.32 -9.97 -0.20
CA ALA A 351 -32.94 -10.66 1.04
C ALA A 351 -33.44 -12.12 1.05
N ARG A 352 -34.70 -12.37 0.66
CA ARG A 352 -35.26 -13.72 0.52
C ARG A 352 -34.56 -14.54 -0.56
N TYR A 353 -34.25 -13.92 -1.70
CA TYR A 353 -33.48 -14.58 -2.76
C TYR A 353 -32.14 -15.10 -2.24
N TYR A 354 -31.35 -14.25 -1.58
CA TYR A 354 -30.06 -14.63 -1.02
C TYR A 354 -30.17 -15.61 0.15
N TYR A 355 -31.23 -15.54 0.95
CA TYR A 355 -31.50 -16.52 1.99
C TYR A 355 -31.75 -17.93 1.42
N ASN A 356 -32.59 -18.04 0.38
CA ASN A 356 -32.83 -19.31 -0.29
C ASN A 356 -31.56 -19.82 -1.01
N LYS A 357 -30.81 -18.92 -1.64
CA LYS A 357 -29.50 -19.26 -2.25
C LYS A 357 -28.54 -19.81 -1.19
N ALA A 358 -28.43 -19.17 -0.03
CA ALA A 358 -27.56 -19.61 1.05
C ALA A 358 -27.94 -21.00 1.59
N LYS A 359 -29.24 -21.28 1.76
CA LYS A 359 -29.71 -22.63 2.16
C LYS A 359 -29.37 -23.71 1.13
N ASN A 360 -29.37 -23.36 -0.16
CA ASN A 360 -29.00 -24.29 -1.22
C ASN A 360 -27.48 -24.52 -1.27
N ASP A 361 -26.68 -23.46 -1.09
CA ASP A 361 -25.22 -23.55 -1.09
C ASP A 361 -24.67 -24.20 0.21
N PHE A 362 -25.38 -24.07 1.33
CA PHE A 362 -24.95 -24.49 2.66
C PHE A 362 -26.11 -25.16 3.44
N PRO A 363 -26.17 -26.51 3.51
CA PRO A 363 -27.29 -27.22 4.15
C PRO A 363 -27.54 -26.87 5.62
N ASP A 364 -26.49 -26.54 6.37
CA ASP A 364 -26.57 -26.19 7.80
C ASP A 364 -26.72 -24.67 8.04
N PHE A 365 -26.97 -23.89 6.99
CA PHE A 365 -27.07 -22.44 7.11
C PHE A 365 -28.32 -22.02 7.87
N THR A 366 -28.11 -21.26 8.93
CA THR A 366 -29.17 -20.68 9.75
C THR A 366 -28.91 -19.18 9.95
N LEU A 367 -29.97 -18.44 10.21
CA LEU A 367 -29.91 -17.02 10.58
C LEU A 367 -30.50 -16.87 11.99
N PRO A 368 -30.16 -15.77 12.71
CA PRO A 368 -30.90 -15.37 13.91
C PRO A 368 -32.41 -15.37 13.68
N GLU A 369 -33.19 -15.85 14.66
CA GLU A 369 -34.65 -15.96 14.56
C GLU A 369 -35.33 -14.64 14.18
N SER A 370 -34.80 -13.51 14.66
CA SER A 370 -35.28 -12.17 14.32
C SER A 370 -35.17 -11.84 12.82
N LEU A 371 -34.07 -12.27 12.18
CA LEU A 371 -33.90 -12.10 10.74
C LEU A 371 -34.82 -13.05 9.97
N ILE A 372 -34.99 -14.29 10.42
CA ILE A 372 -35.93 -15.24 9.80
C ILE A 372 -37.36 -14.70 9.84
N ALA A 373 -37.79 -14.16 10.98
CA ALA A 373 -39.12 -13.54 11.13
C ALA A 373 -39.31 -12.35 10.19
N THR A 374 -38.25 -11.56 9.95
CA THR A 374 -38.28 -10.42 9.02
C THR A 374 -38.41 -10.86 7.55
N LEU A 375 -37.92 -12.07 7.22
CA LEU A 375 -37.95 -12.63 5.87
C LEU A 375 -39.21 -13.46 5.57
N ALA A 376 -40.06 -13.69 6.56
CA ALA A 376 -41.33 -14.39 6.38
C ALA A 376 -42.22 -13.66 5.36
N PRO A 377 -42.98 -14.39 4.53
CA PRO A 377 -43.81 -13.83 3.46
C PRO A 377 -44.94 -12.93 3.96
#